data_AF-A0A060C427-F1
#
_entry.id   AF-A0A060C427-F1
#
_cell.length_a   1.000
_cell.length_b   1.000
_cell.length_c   1.000
_cell.angle_alpha   90.00
_cell.angle_beta   90.00
_cell.angle_gamma   90.00
#
_symmetry.space_group_name_H-M   'P 1'
#
loop_
_entity.id
_entity.type
_entity.pdbx_description
1 polymer ?
#
loop_
_entity_poly.entity_id
_entity_poly.type
_entity_poly.pdbx_seq_one_letter_code
_entity_poly.pdbx_strand_id
1 'polypeptide(L)' 'VLQHLYSPAMWSIFQLQDILGMSALLRRENPGDERINIPANPQHYWRYRMHLYLEQLIKEKILTGN' A
#
# COMPACT_ATOMS: atom_id res chain seq x y z
N VAL A 1 -5.21 7.22 7.41
CA VAL A 1 -4.03 6.82 8.21
C VAL A 1 -3.97 7.51 9.56
N LEU A 2 -3.90 8.85 9.63
CA LEU A 2 -3.71 9.59 10.89
C LEU A 2 -4.71 9.24 12.01
N GLN A 3 -6.01 9.13 11.69
CA GLN A 3 -7.04 8.75 12.66
C GLN A 3 -6.75 7.39 13.34
N HIS A 4 -6.23 6.41 12.59
CA HIS A 4 -5.90 5.10 13.15
C HIS A 4 -4.66 5.17 14.06
N LEU A 5 -3.69 6.03 13.75
CA LEU A 5 -2.51 6.24 14.61
C LEU A 5 -2.87 6.88 15.96
N TYR A 6 -3.92 7.71 16.01
CA TYR A 6 -4.40 8.33 17.25
C TYR A 6 -5.45 7.49 17.99
N SER A 7 -5.76 6.29 17.50
CA SER A 7 -6.68 5.36 18.15
C SER A 7 -6.08 4.81 19.45
N PRO A 8 -6.87 4.53 20.50
CA PRO A 8 -6.40 3.80 21.69
C PRO A 8 -6.13 2.30 21.43
N ALA A 9 -6.25 1.84 20.18
CA ALA A 9 -5.97 0.46 19.81
C ALA A 9 -4.50 0.10 20.09
N MET A 10 -4.27 -1.09 20.65
CA MET A 10 -2.93 -1.59 20.94
C MET A 10 -2.07 -1.69 19.66
N TRP A 11 -2.68 -2.10 18.54
CA TRP A 11 -2.01 -2.23 17.25
C TRP A 11 -2.77 -1.51 16.14
N SER A 12 -2.01 -0.80 15.31
CA SER A 12 -2.47 -0.23 14.06
C SER A 12 -1.82 -0.96 12.90
N ILE A 13 -2.63 -1.58 12.05
CA ILE A 13 -2.18 -2.30 10.86
C ILE A 13 -2.61 -1.49 9.64
N PHE A 14 -1.66 -1.22 8.74
CA PHE A 14 -1.90 -0.48 7.51
C PHE A 14 -1.60 -1.37 6.31
N GLN A 15 -2.41 -1.27 5.28
CA GLN A 15 -2.09 -1.88 4.01
C GLN A 15 -0.97 -1.09 3.33
N LEU A 16 -0.06 -1.80 2.69
CA LEU A 16 1.02 -1.17 1.93
C LEU A 16 0.47 -0.31 0.78
N GLN A 17 -0.61 -0.76 0.15
CA GLN A 17 -1.33 -0.02 -0.90
C GLN A 17 -1.82 1.33 -0.41
N ASP A 18 -2.38 1.40 0.80
CA ASP A 18 -2.87 2.66 1.37
C ASP A 18 -1.72 3.64 1.60
N ILE A 19 -0.54 3.15 2.02
CA ILE A 19 0.65 3.97 2.23
C ILE A 19 1.18 4.50 0.89
N LEU A 20 1.31 3.63 -0.13
CA LEU A 20 1.78 4.04 -1.47
C LEU A 20 0.77 4.99 -2.14
N GLY A 21 -0.52 4.74 -1.94
CA GLY A 21 -1.65 5.52 -2.45
C GLY A 21 -1.69 6.97 -1.96
N MET A 22 -0.97 7.31 -0.89
CA MET A 22 -0.84 8.68 -0.39
C MET A 22 -0.01 9.59 -1.30
N SER A 23 0.77 9.03 -2.23
CA SER A 23 1.59 9.79 -3.17
C SER A 23 1.27 9.42 -4.62
N ALA A 24 0.97 10.43 -5.44
CA ALA A 24 0.74 10.24 -6.87
C ALA A 24 1.98 9.71 -7.62
N LEU A 25 3.18 9.90 -7.05
CA LEU A 25 4.44 9.42 -7.62
C LEU A 25 4.73 7.95 -7.30
N LEU A 26 4.15 7.42 -6.22
CA LEU A 26 4.44 6.07 -5.71
C LEU A 26 3.31 5.07 -5.95
N ARG A 27 2.09 5.54 -6.11
CA ARG A 27 0.93 4.70 -6.41
C ARG A 27 0.99 4.19 -7.84
N ARG A 28 0.37 3.03 -8.10
CA ARG A 28 0.07 2.66 -9.49
C ARG A 28 -0.92 3.62 -10.12
N GLU A 29 -0.80 3.79 -11.43
CA GLU A 29 -1.73 4.57 -12.23
C GLU A 29 -3.16 4.01 -12.12
N ASN A 30 -3.30 2.69 -12.23
CA ASN A 30 -4.56 1.98 -12.03
C ASN A 30 -4.64 1.38 -10.62
N PRO A 31 -5.53 1.86 -9.74
CA PRO A 31 -5.70 1.30 -8.39
C PRO A 31 -6.16 -0.16 -8.39
N GLY A 32 -6.81 -0.62 -9.47
CA GLY A 32 -7.23 -2.01 -9.62
C GLY A 32 -6.05 -2.99 -9.61
N ASP A 33 -4.88 -2.55 -10.08
CA ASP A 33 -3.66 -3.37 -10.17
C ASP A 33 -3.00 -3.58 -8.80
N GLU A 34 -3.45 -2.86 -7.77
CA GLU A 34 -2.96 -2.98 -6.39
C GLU A 34 -3.84 -3.91 -5.53
N ARG A 35 -5.03 -4.27 -6.04
CA ARG A 35 -5.96 -5.16 -5.36
C ARG A 35 -5.44 -6.59 -5.36
N ILE A 36 -5.12 -7.11 -4.17
CA ILE A 36 -4.55 -8.46 -4.02
C ILE A 36 -5.57 -9.54 -4.41
N ASN A 37 -6.85 -9.34 -4.10
CA ASN A 37 -7.90 -10.33 -4.33
C ASN A 37 -9.26 -9.72 -4.65
N ILE A 38 -10.04 -10.44 -5.45
CA ILE A 38 -11.44 -10.16 -5.76
C ILE A 38 -12.25 -11.40 -5.37
N PRO A 39 -12.87 -11.43 -4.17
CA PRO A 39 -13.55 -12.62 -3.65
C PRO A 39 -14.64 -13.19 -4.57
N ALA A 40 -15.31 -12.33 -5.33
CA ALA A 40 -16.37 -12.72 -6.27
C ALA A 40 -15.84 -13.39 -7.54
N ASN A 41 -14.54 -13.30 -7.81
CA ASN A 41 -13.91 -13.93 -8.97
C ASN A 41 -13.01 -15.07 -8.49
N PRO A 42 -13.48 -16.33 -8.51
CA PRO A 42 -12.69 -17.47 -8.06
C PRO A 42 -11.43 -17.74 -8.91
N GLN A 43 -11.35 -17.15 -10.11
CA GLN A 43 -10.18 -17.23 -10.99
C GLN A 43 -9.20 -16.06 -10.76
N HIS A 44 -9.57 -15.08 -9.92
CA HIS A 44 -8.68 -13.99 -9.54
C HIS A 44 -7.74 -14.47 -8.43
N TYR A 45 -6.53 -14.88 -8.81
CA TYR A 45 -5.54 -15.44 -7.88
C TYR A 45 -4.71 -14.36 -7.18
N TRP A 46 -4.21 -14.71 -5.98
CA TRP A 46 -3.32 -13.92 -5.12
C TRP A 46 -1.94 -13.66 -5.74
N ARG A 47 -1.88 -12.83 -6.78
CA ARG A 47 -0.67 -12.60 -7.59
C ARG A 47 -0.13 -11.18 -7.53
N TYR A 48 -0.70 -10.34 -6.68
CA TYR A 48 -0.18 -8.99 -6.49
C TYR A 48 1.30 -9.03 -6.07
N ARG A 49 2.08 -8.21 -6.76
CA ARG A 49 3.48 -7.90 -6.45
C ARG A 49 3.61 -6.39 -6.44
N MET A 50 4.28 -5.86 -5.42
CA MET A 50 4.63 -4.44 -5.40
C MET A 50 5.49 -4.12 -6.63
N HIS A 51 5.20 -2.99 -7.26
CA HIS A 51 5.86 -2.56 -8.49
C HIS A 51 7.19 -1.84 -8.25
N LEU A 52 7.51 -1.56 -6.99
CA LEU A 52 8.76 -0.97 -6.54
C LEU A 52 9.64 -2.05 -5.91
N TYR A 53 10.95 -1.96 -6.12
CA TYR A 53 11.93 -2.73 -5.35
C TYR A 53 12.07 -2.14 -3.95
N LEU A 54 12.48 -2.97 -2.97
CA LEU A 54 12.66 -2.52 -1.60
C LEU A 54 13.75 -1.44 -1.48
N GLU A 55 14.81 -1.55 -2.27
CA GLU A 55 15.92 -0.59 -2.33
C GLU A 55 15.49 0.76 -2.87
N GLN A 56 14.46 0.80 -3.73
CA GLN A 56 13.84 2.05 -4.17
C GLN A 56 12.97 2.61 -3.06
N LEU A 57 12.13 1.77 -2.44
CA LEU A 57 11.21 2.18 -1.38
C LEU A 57 11.94 2.85 -0.20
N ILE A 58 13.10 2.32 0.20
CA ILE A 58 13.93 2.87 1.29
C ILE A 58 14.46 4.28 0.95
N LYS A 59 14.55 4.65 -0.33
CA LYS A 59 15.04 5.96 -0.78
C LYS A 59 13.93 6.99 -0.93
N GLU A 60 12.66 6.60 -0.83
CA GLU A 60 11.53 7.49 -1.03
C GLU A 60 11.31 8.41 0.17
N LYS A 61 11.75 9.67 0.03
CA LYS A 61 11.70 10.69 1.09
C LYS A 61 10.30 10.92 1.66
N ILE A 62 9.27 10.78 0.82
CA ILE A 62 7.87 10.92 1.23
C ILE A 62 7.50 9.89 2.31
N LEU A 63 8.13 8.72 2.31
CA LEU A 63 7.90 7.66 3.29
C LEU A 63 8.87 7.72 4.46
N THR A 64 10.11 8.20 4.26
CA THR A 64 11.16 8.21 5.29
C THR A 64 11.23 9.50 6.11
N GLY A 65 10.60 10.59 5.68
CA GLY A 65 10.52 11.84 6.45
C GLY A 65 11.84 12.63 6.57
N ASN A 66 12.82 12.38 5.69
CA ASN A 66 14.13 13.05 5.64
C ASN A 66 14.25 14.03 4.47
#